data_AF-A0A661N1Q1-F1
#
_entry.id   AF-A0A661N1Q1-F1
#
_cell.length_a   1.000
_cell.length_b   1.000
_cell.length_c   1.000
_cell.angle_alpha   90.00
_cell.angle_beta   90.00
_cell.angle_gamma   90.00
#
_symmetry.space_group_name_H-M   'P 1'
#
loop_
_entity.id
_entity.type
_entity.pdbx_description
1 polymer ?
#
loop_
_entity_poly.entity_id
_entity_poly.type
_entity_poly.pdbx_seq_one_letter_code
_entity_poly.pdbx_strand_id
1 'polypeptide(L)'
;MRPVRLTLLTPEDIAALAAGASHLEVRMIRMARMVHEAFDQGACLTTSQLGLLVGMSPATVASQIRRYHEEHGELLPLRGIVEDCSSATTHKVEIVRLHLEGLTTSEIAEKTHHNPKSVERYLRRFNQVREFVRYLDKTPDPTVIARILGIGEKLARAYLELLPADERPAEQ
;
A
#
# COMPACT_ATOMS: atom_id res chain seq x y z
N MET A 1 -5.44 -17.50 14.30
CA MET A 1 -4.87 -17.40 12.94
C MET A 1 -4.93 -18.79 12.32
N ARG A 2 -5.35 -18.90 11.06
CA ARG A 2 -5.49 -20.21 10.39
C ARG A 2 -4.11 -20.75 10.00
N PRO A 3 -3.81 -22.05 10.20
CA PRO A 3 -2.61 -22.67 9.64
C PRO A 3 -2.63 -22.62 8.12
N VAL A 4 -1.47 -22.33 7.50
CA VAL A 4 -1.29 -22.28 6.04
C VAL A 4 -0.01 -23.01 5.64
N ARG A 5 0.01 -23.56 4.42
CA ARG A 5 1.19 -24.15 3.80
C ARG A 5 1.89 -23.10 2.94
N LEU A 6 3.19 -22.89 3.16
CA LEU A 6 3.98 -21.91 2.42
C LEU A 6 5.17 -22.58 1.71
N THR A 7 5.48 -22.11 0.51
CA THR A 7 6.62 -22.52 -0.29
C THR A 7 7.79 -21.57 -0.04
N LEU A 8 8.69 -21.95 0.86
CA LEU A 8 9.82 -21.10 1.26
C LEU A 8 10.88 -20.93 0.17
N LEU A 9 11.07 -21.94 -0.68
CA LEU A 9 12.08 -21.98 -1.72
C LEU A 9 11.61 -22.89 -2.86
N THR A 10 11.94 -22.52 -4.08
CA THR A 10 11.66 -23.28 -5.31
C THR A 10 12.96 -23.49 -6.11
N PRO A 11 13.01 -24.49 -7.02
CA PRO A 11 14.13 -24.63 -7.95
C PRO A 11 14.41 -23.36 -8.77
N GLU A 12 13.35 -22.61 -9.13
CA GLU A 12 13.43 -21.37 -9.90
C GLU A 12 14.17 -20.27 -9.11
N ASP A 13 13.98 -20.20 -7.79
CA ASP A 13 14.72 -19.24 -6.94
C ASP A 13 16.23 -19.53 -6.97
N ILE A 14 16.60 -20.81 -6.97
CA ILE A 14 18.00 -21.25 -7.02
C ILE A 14 18.59 -20.96 -8.41
N ALA A 15 17.83 -21.26 -9.47
CA ALA A 15 18.22 -20.98 -10.84
C ALA A 15 18.42 -19.47 -11.09
N ALA A 16 17.54 -18.62 -10.55
CA ALA A 16 17.68 -17.17 -10.65
C ALA A 16 18.95 -16.66 -9.98
N LEU A 17 19.27 -17.15 -8.78
CA LEU A 17 20.54 -16.82 -8.11
C LEU A 17 21.75 -17.29 -8.92
N ALA A 18 21.70 -18.50 -9.48
CA ALA A 18 22.77 -19.02 -10.34
C ALA A 18 22.95 -18.21 -11.63
N ALA A 19 21.86 -17.63 -12.14
CA ALA A 19 21.86 -16.73 -13.30
C ALA A 19 22.31 -15.29 -12.97
N GLY A 20 22.64 -14.99 -11.71
CA GLY A 20 23.17 -13.69 -11.28
C GLY A 20 22.15 -12.72 -10.70
N ALA A 21 20.90 -13.12 -10.50
CA ALA A 21 19.93 -12.30 -9.78
C ALA A 21 20.39 -12.04 -8.35
N SER A 22 20.11 -10.85 -7.81
CA SER A 22 20.51 -10.52 -6.46
C SER A 22 19.72 -11.31 -5.42
N HIS A 23 20.34 -11.57 -4.27
CA HIS A 23 19.65 -12.12 -3.12
C HIS A 23 18.50 -11.25 -2.60
N LEU A 24 18.44 -9.97 -2.97
CA LEU A 24 17.34 -9.10 -2.62
C LEU A 24 16.14 -9.37 -3.52
N GLU A 25 16.32 -9.35 -4.84
CA GLU A 25 15.26 -9.60 -5.83
C GLU A 25 14.60 -10.97 -5.59
N VAL A 26 15.40 -12.03 -5.49
CA VAL A 26 14.88 -13.39 -5.27
C VAL A 26 14.12 -13.48 -3.94
N ARG A 27 14.55 -12.76 -2.91
CA ARG A 27 13.85 -12.74 -1.61
C ARG A 27 12.53 -11.98 -1.68
N MET A 28 12.45 -10.87 -2.42
CA MET A 28 11.21 -10.13 -2.61
C MET A 28 10.17 -11.01 -3.31
N ILE A 29 10.57 -11.72 -4.37
CA ILE A 29 9.71 -12.67 -5.09
C ILE A 29 9.23 -13.80 -4.17
N ARG A 30 10.14 -14.37 -3.36
CA ARG A 30 9.76 -15.39 -2.36
C ARG A 30 8.77 -14.85 -1.33
N MET A 31 8.97 -13.62 -0.84
CA MET A 31 8.04 -13.00 0.11
C MET A 31 6.67 -12.75 -0.51
N ALA A 32 6.62 -12.23 -1.74
CA ALA A 32 5.37 -12.05 -2.48
C ALA A 32 4.63 -13.38 -2.62
N ARG A 33 5.31 -14.44 -3.08
CA ARG A 33 4.75 -15.80 -3.19
C ARG A 33 4.13 -16.27 -1.87
N MET A 34 4.85 -16.16 -0.76
CA MET A 34 4.34 -16.56 0.56
C MET A 34 3.12 -15.74 1.00
N VAL A 35 3.06 -14.46 0.66
CA VAL A 35 1.89 -13.61 0.99
C VAL A 35 0.68 -14.03 0.17
N HIS A 36 0.83 -14.29 -1.13
CA HIS A 36 -0.27 -14.80 -1.97
C HIS A 36 -0.74 -16.17 -1.52
N GLU A 37 0.17 -17.13 -1.30
CA GLU A 37 -0.19 -18.47 -0.85
C GLU A 37 -0.97 -18.44 0.48
N ALA A 38 -0.56 -17.57 1.41
CA ALA A 38 -1.30 -17.38 2.66
C ALA A 38 -2.71 -16.84 2.39
N PHE A 39 -2.81 -15.82 1.54
CA PHE A 39 -4.07 -15.14 1.22
C PHE A 39 -5.06 -16.09 0.52
N ASP A 40 -4.59 -16.88 -0.44
CA ASP A 40 -5.38 -17.89 -1.15
C ASP A 40 -5.93 -18.97 -0.21
N GLN A 41 -5.26 -19.21 0.92
CA GLN A 41 -5.70 -20.12 1.99
C GLN A 41 -6.59 -19.44 3.04
N GLY A 42 -6.94 -18.17 2.83
CA GLY A 42 -7.78 -17.37 3.73
C GLY A 42 -7.05 -16.85 4.97
N ALA A 43 -5.74 -16.60 4.89
CA ALA A 43 -4.97 -15.98 5.96
C ALA A 43 -4.09 -14.83 5.44
N CYS A 44 -3.84 -13.81 6.25
CA CYS A 44 -2.94 -12.71 5.86
C CYS A 44 -1.71 -12.69 6.77
N LEU A 45 -0.52 -12.66 6.16
CA LEU A 45 0.74 -12.54 6.89
C LEU A 45 1.00 -11.11 7.35
N THR A 46 1.64 -10.97 8.49
CA THR A 46 2.23 -9.71 8.96
C THR A 46 3.70 -9.61 8.52
N THR A 47 4.25 -8.39 8.47
CA THR A 47 5.69 -8.17 8.23
C THR A 47 6.55 -8.86 9.30
N SER A 48 6.06 -8.95 10.54
CA SER A 48 6.74 -9.67 11.62
C SER A 48 6.84 -11.16 11.37
N GLN A 49 5.77 -11.80 10.88
CA GLN A 49 5.78 -13.22 10.54
C GLN A 49 6.65 -13.51 9.32
N LEU A 50 6.57 -12.68 8.29
CA LEU A 50 7.50 -12.76 7.16
C LEU A 50 8.94 -12.64 7.63
N GLY A 51 9.23 -11.71 8.55
CA GLY A 51 10.55 -11.54 9.17
C GLY A 51 11.05 -12.82 9.84
N LEU A 52 10.18 -13.51 10.59
CA LEU A 52 10.51 -14.81 11.19
C LEU A 52 10.79 -15.88 10.13
N LEU A 53 10.03 -15.91 9.03
CA LEU A 53 10.19 -16.91 7.96
C LEU A 53 11.46 -16.70 7.13
N VAL A 54 11.87 -15.44 6.91
CA VAL A 54 13.04 -15.12 6.05
C VAL A 54 14.29 -14.73 6.83
N GLY A 55 14.24 -14.72 8.16
CA GLY A 55 15.36 -14.39 9.03
C GLY A 55 15.74 -12.90 8.99
N MET A 56 14.75 -12.01 8.96
CA MET A 56 14.97 -10.55 8.86
C MET A 56 14.14 -9.77 9.87
N SER A 57 14.58 -8.54 10.17
CA SER A 57 13.78 -7.63 10.99
C SER A 57 12.46 -7.25 10.28
N PRO A 58 11.36 -7.02 11.02
CA PRO A 58 10.10 -6.56 10.42
C PRO A 58 10.26 -5.24 9.64
N ALA A 59 11.19 -4.37 10.05
CA ALA A 59 11.49 -3.12 9.37
C ALA A 59 12.14 -3.35 8.00
N THR A 60 13.10 -4.28 7.91
CA THR A 60 13.73 -4.68 6.65
C THR A 60 12.71 -5.30 5.71
N VAL A 61 11.88 -6.22 6.21
CA VAL A 61 10.78 -6.80 5.42
C VAL A 61 9.85 -5.73 4.90
N ALA A 62 9.39 -4.80 5.76
CA ALA A 62 8.52 -3.72 5.35
C ALA A 62 9.16 -2.84 4.26
N SER A 63 10.47 -2.60 4.31
CA SER A 63 11.19 -1.86 3.28
C SER A 63 11.24 -2.60 1.94
N GLN A 64 11.49 -3.91 1.97
CA GLN A 64 11.55 -4.73 0.76
C GLN A 64 10.17 -4.93 0.13
N ILE A 65 9.12 -5.07 0.95
CA ILE A 65 7.73 -5.12 0.46
C ILE A 65 7.35 -3.81 -0.23
N ARG A 66 7.72 -2.65 0.34
CA ARG A 66 7.47 -1.35 -0.33
C ARG A 66 8.14 -1.30 -1.70
N ARG A 67 9.41 -1.69 -1.76
CA ARG A 67 10.16 -1.78 -3.01
C ARG A 67 9.49 -2.73 -4.02
N TYR A 68 9.03 -3.90 -3.57
CA TYR A 68 8.29 -4.83 -4.42
C TYR A 68 7.02 -4.18 -4.98
N HIS A 69 6.22 -3.49 -4.15
CA HIS A 69 5.01 -2.80 -4.61
C HIS A 69 5.32 -1.74 -5.67
N GLU A 70 6.39 -0.98 -5.48
CA GLU A 70 6.84 0.06 -6.43
C GLU A 70 7.31 -0.56 -7.76
N GLU A 71 8.10 -1.64 -7.71
CA GLU A 71 8.65 -2.31 -8.89
C GLU A 71 7.58 -3.06 -9.71
N HIS A 72 6.52 -3.57 -9.06
CA HIS A 72 5.54 -4.45 -9.70
C HIS A 72 4.16 -3.81 -9.87
N GLY A 73 3.90 -2.63 -9.28
CA GLY A 73 2.60 -1.98 -9.32
C GLY A 73 1.48 -2.77 -8.61
N GLU A 74 1.87 -3.65 -7.68
CA GLU A 74 1.00 -4.58 -6.97
C GLU A 74 1.02 -4.31 -5.47
N LEU A 75 -0.15 -4.31 -4.82
CA LEU A 75 -0.24 -4.29 -3.36
C LEU A 75 -0.42 -5.72 -2.83
N LEU A 76 0.59 -6.23 -2.15
CA LEU A 76 0.53 -7.54 -1.54
C LEU A 76 -0.51 -7.57 -0.40
N PRO A 77 -1.35 -8.61 -0.29
CA PRO A 77 -2.41 -8.73 0.72
C PRO A 77 -1.89 -9.07 2.12
N LEU A 78 -1.02 -8.21 2.66
CA LEU A 78 -0.57 -8.27 4.04
C LEU A 78 -1.72 -7.94 4.99
N ARG A 79 -1.70 -8.54 6.19
CA ARG A 79 -2.72 -8.29 7.22
C ARG A 79 -2.92 -6.81 7.50
N GLY A 80 -1.84 -6.05 7.62
CA GLY A 80 -1.91 -4.61 7.91
C GLY A 80 -2.58 -3.80 6.80
N ILE A 81 -2.59 -4.30 5.56
CA ILE A 81 -3.27 -3.70 4.41
C ILE A 81 -4.72 -4.18 4.41
N VAL A 82 -4.95 -5.49 4.32
CA VAL A 82 -6.30 -6.09 4.22
C VAL A 82 -7.21 -5.67 5.38
N GLU A 83 -6.71 -5.74 6.62
CA GLU A 83 -7.47 -5.38 7.83
C GLU A 83 -7.39 -3.87 8.16
N ASP A 84 -6.74 -3.04 7.33
CA ASP A 84 -6.48 -1.61 7.57
C ASP A 84 -5.89 -1.29 8.96
N CYS A 85 -5.13 -2.23 9.50
CA CYS A 85 -4.49 -2.08 10.81
C CYS A 85 -3.12 -1.38 10.73
N SER A 86 -2.64 -1.06 9.52
CA SER A 86 -1.36 -0.40 9.31
C SER A 86 -1.48 1.13 9.28
N SER A 87 -0.52 1.79 9.91
CA SER A 87 -0.31 3.24 9.78
C SER A 87 0.29 3.64 8.43
N ALA A 88 0.70 2.66 7.61
CA ALA A 88 1.19 2.92 6.26
C ALA A 88 0.14 3.68 5.43
N THR A 89 0.62 4.68 4.69
CA THR A 89 -0.21 5.50 3.81
C THR A 89 -0.32 4.91 2.41
N THR A 90 0.55 3.96 2.07
CA THR A 90 0.73 3.43 0.72
C THR A 90 -0.57 2.90 0.10
N HIS A 91 -1.34 2.07 0.82
CA HIS A 91 -2.60 1.54 0.27
C HIS A 91 -3.68 2.61 0.14
N LYS A 92 -3.71 3.60 1.05
CA LYS A 92 -4.66 4.73 0.99
C LYS A 92 -4.36 5.64 -0.20
N VAL A 93 -3.08 5.88 -0.46
CA VAL A 93 -2.57 6.64 -1.62
C VAL A 93 -2.89 5.91 -2.92
N GLU A 94 -2.63 4.60 -2.99
CA GLU A 94 -2.94 3.80 -4.17
C GLU A 94 -4.44 3.76 -4.48
N ILE A 95 -5.29 3.64 -3.46
CA ILE A 95 -6.76 3.71 -3.63
C ILE A 95 -7.18 5.03 -4.28
N VAL A 96 -6.61 6.16 -3.83
CA VAL A 96 -6.90 7.47 -4.42
C VAL A 96 -6.33 7.55 -5.85
N ARG A 97 -5.13 7.04 -6.09
CA ARG A 97 -4.53 7.00 -7.44
C ARG A 97 -5.43 6.27 -8.43
N LEU A 98 -5.87 5.05 -8.09
CA LEU A 98 -6.78 4.26 -8.92
C LEU A 98 -8.13 4.96 -9.16
N HIS A 99 -8.63 5.68 -8.15
CA HIS A 99 -9.84 6.50 -8.32
C HIS A 99 -9.63 7.64 -9.31
N LEU A 100 -8.48 8.32 -9.27
CA LEU A 100 -8.12 9.37 -10.22
C LEU A 100 -7.86 8.82 -11.63
N GLU A 101 -7.44 7.56 -11.75
CA GLU A 101 -7.35 6.82 -13.02
C GLU A 101 -8.72 6.40 -13.59
N GLY A 102 -9.82 6.66 -12.86
CA GLY A 102 -11.19 6.44 -13.31
C GLY A 102 -11.81 5.10 -12.91
N LEU A 103 -11.12 4.30 -12.08
CA LEU A 103 -11.66 3.03 -11.61
C LEU A 103 -12.82 3.25 -10.62
N THR A 104 -13.81 2.36 -10.69
CA THR A 104 -14.95 2.31 -9.78
C THR A 104 -14.54 1.79 -8.40
N THR A 105 -15.33 2.11 -7.37
CA THR A 105 -15.14 1.60 -6.00
C THR A 105 -15.00 0.08 -5.96
N SER A 106 -15.78 -0.65 -6.77
CA SER A 106 -15.75 -2.10 -6.83
C SER A 106 -14.45 -2.63 -7.42
N GLU A 107 -13.98 -2.06 -8.54
CA GLU A 107 -12.70 -2.44 -9.17
C GLU A 107 -11.52 -2.15 -8.23
N ILE A 108 -11.55 -1.00 -7.55
CA ILE A 108 -10.51 -0.64 -6.57
C ILE A 108 -10.54 -1.62 -5.39
N ALA A 109 -11.71 -1.95 -4.87
CA ALA A 109 -11.88 -2.89 -3.76
C ALA A 109 -11.28 -4.27 -4.10
N GLU A 110 -11.55 -4.76 -5.32
CA GLU A 110 -10.99 -6.01 -5.84
C GLU A 110 -9.46 -5.93 -5.97
N LYS A 111 -8.94 -4.91 -6.65
CA LYS A 111 -7.50 -4.74 -6.91
C LYS A 111 -6.66 -4.51 -5.65
N THR A 112 -7.26 -3.96 -4.60
CA THR A 112 -6.56 -3.61 -3.35
C THR A 112 -6.89 -4.54 -2.18
N HIS A 113 -7.70 -5.59 -2.42
CA HIS A 113 -8.17 -6.53 -1.40
C HIS A 113 -8.85 -5.85 -0.20
N HIS A 114 -9.55 -4.75 -0.46
CA HIS A 114 -10.34 -4.03 0.52
C HIS A 114 -11.83 -4.26 0.29
N ASN A 115 -12.63 -4.09 1.34
CA ASN A 115 -14.07 -4.01 1.16
C ASN A 115 -14.46 -2.61 0.60
N PRO A 116 -15.56 -2.50 -0.17
CA PRO A 116 -15.99 -1.22 -0.75
C PRO A 116 -16.16 -0.09 0.26
N LYS A 117 -16.64 -0.37 1.48
CA LYS A 117 -16.82 0.65 2.53
C LYS A 117 -15.49 1.25 2.98
N SER A 118 -14.42 0.45 3.03
CA SER A 118 -13.06 0.94 3.30
C SER A 118 -12.60 1.88 2.20
N VAL A 119 -12.78 1.50 0.93
CA VAL A 119 -12.44 2.33 -0.23
C VAL A 119 -13.17 3.68 -0.17
N GLU A 120 -14.50 3.66 -0.02
CA GLU A 120 -15.32 4.88 0.10
C GLU A 120 -14.85 5.78 1.25
N ARG A 121 -14.49 5.21 2.40
CA ARG A 121 -13.97 5.96 3.53
C ARG A 121 -12.69 6.73 3.17
N TYR A 122 -11.77 6.13 2.41
CA TYR A 122 -10.54 6.81 2.02
C TYR A 122 -10.79 7.87 0.94
N LEU A 123 -11.62 7.56 -0.06
CA LEU A 123 -12.01 8.52 -1.10
C LEU A 123 -12.71 9.74 -0.50
N ARG A 124 -13.59 9.53 0.48
CA ARG A 124 -14.22 10.63 1.23
C ARG A 124 -13.18 11.51 1.93
N ARG A 125 -12.14 10.94 2.54
CA ARG A 125 -11.07 11.74 3.18
C ARG A 125 -10.27 12.53 2.15
N PHE A 126 -9.96 11.93 1.00
CA PHE A 126 -9.30 12.65 -0.10
C PHE A 126 -10.16 13.80 -0.61
N ASN A 127 -11.45 13.57 -0.85
CA ASN A 127 -12.38 14.60 -1.28
C ASN A 127 -12.49 15.75 -0.28
N GLN A 128 -12.45 15.48 1.02
CA GLN A 128 -12.39 16.53 2.05
C GLN A 128 -11.13 17.39 1.94
N VAL A 129 -9.96 16.81 1.64
CA VAL A 129 -8.74 17.56 1.37
C VAL A 129 -8.90 18.43 0.13
N ARG A 130 -9.41 17.86 -0.96
CA ARG A 130 -9.67 18.57 -2.22
C ARG A 130 -10.60 19.76 -2.03
N GLU A 131 -11.72 19.58 -1.35
CA GLU A 131 -12.65 20.68 -1.05
C GLU A 131 -12.02 21.76 -0.16
N PHE A 132 -11.14 21.37 0.77
CA PHE A 132 -10.43 22.33 1.61
C PHE A 132 -9.47 23.22 0.80
N VAL A 133 -8.77 22.63 -0.18
CA VAL A 133 -7.91 23.39 -1.11
C VAL A 133 -8.74 24.35 -1.96
N ARG A 134 -9.83 23.86 -2.56
CA ARG A 134 -10.75 24.67 -3.38
C ARG A 134 -11.35 25.85 -2.60
N TYR A 135 -11.77 25.62 -1.36
CA TYR A 135 -12.36 26.67 -0.53
C TYR A 135 -11.35 27.75 -0.12
N LEU A 136 -10.10 27.36 0.15
CA LEU A 136 -9.07 28.30 0.58
C LEU A 136 -8.36 29.02 -0.58
N ASP A 137 -8.52 28.52 -1.81
CA ASP A 137 -7.82 28.99 -3.01
C ASP A 137 -6.28 29.05 -2.82
N LYS A 138 -5.75 28.14 -2.00
CA LYS A 138 -4.31 27.99 -1.72
C LYS A 138 -4.02 26.61 -1.14
N THR A 139 -2.77 26.16 -1.29
CA THR A 139 -2.30 24.91 -0.70
C THR A 139 -2.12 25.09 0.81
N PRO A 140 -2.92 24.43 1.67
CA PRO A 140 -2.81 24.55 3.12
C PRO A 140 -1.63 23.73 3.63
N ASP A 141 -1.12 24.11 4.80
CA ASP A 141 -0.12 23.32 5.51
C ASP A 141 -0.67 21.91 5.83
N PRO A 142 0.04 20.82 5.48
CA PRO A 142 -0.37 19.45 5.77
C PRO A 142 -0.72 19.19 7.25
N THR A 143 -0.07 19.89 8.19
CA THR A 143 -0.34 19.78 9.63
C THR A 143 -1.72 20.32 10.00
N VAL A 144 -2.17 21.39 9.33
CA VAL A 144 -3.50 21.98 9.54
C VAL A 144 -4.57 21.04 9.04
N ILE A 145 -4.38 20.46 7.85
CA ILE A 145 -5.28 19.47 7.26
C ILE A 145 -5.38 18.23 8.15
N ALA A 146 -4.23 17.70 8.59
CA ALA A 146 -4.14 16.56 9.48
C ALA A 146 -4.93 16.78 10.77
N ARG A 147 -4.78 17.95 11.40
CA ARG A 147 -5.49 18.33 12.61
C ARG A 147 -7.00 18.44 12.41
N ILE A 148 -7.45 19.08 11.34
CA ILE A 148 -8.88 19.31 11.07
C ILE A 148 -9.59 18.00 10.70
N LEU A 149 -8.97 17.19 9.83
CA LEU A 149 -9.59 15.96 9.31
C LEU A 149 -9.33 14.74 10.20
N GLY A 150 -8.45 14.85 11.20
CA GLY A 150 -8.07 13.74 12.07
C GLY A 150 -7.33 12.63 11.31
N ILE A 151 -6.40 13.01 10.44
CA ILE A 151 -5.55 12.09 9.67
C ILE A 151 -4.07 12.33 9.98
N GLY A 152 -3.19 11.38 9.65
CA GLY A 152 -1.75 11.58 9.83
C GLY A 152 -1.20 12.63 8.85
N GLU A 153 -0.23 13.43 9.29
CA GLU A 153 0.40 14.48 8.46
C GLU A 153 0.97 13.92 7.15
N LYS A 154 1.60 12.73 7.20
CA LYS A 154 2.10 12.05 6.00
C LYS A 154 1.00 11.73 5.00
N LEU A 155 -0.20 11.38 5.47
CA LEU A 155 -1.35 11.11 4.60
C LEU A 155 -1.91 12.42 4.01
N ALA A 156 -2.00 13.47 4.82
CA ALA A 156 -2.42 14.78 4.35
C ALA A 156 -1.51 15.30 3.24
N ARG A 157 -0.19 15.20 3.44
CA ARG A 157 0.83 15.56 2.43
C ARG A 157 0.64 14.75 1.15
N ALA A 158 0.53 13.43 1.26
CA ALA A 158 0.35 12.57 0.09
C ALA A 158 -0.95 12.88 -0.67
N TYR A 159 -2.05 13.21 0.02
CA TYR A 159 -3.30 13.60 -0.64
C TYR A 159 -3.19 14.94 -1.37
N LEU A 160 -2.44 15.91 -0.84
CA LEU A 160 -2.15 17.15 -1.57
C LEU A 160 -1.34 16.90 -2.83
N GLU A 161 -0.33 16.02 -2.75
CA GLU A 161 0.52 15.65 -3.90
C GLU A 161 -0.26 14.92 -5.01
N LEU A 162 -1.35 14.24 -4.67
CA LEU A 162 -2.24 13.54 -5.62
C LEU A 162 -3.24 14.45 -6.32
N LEU A 163 -3.40 15.72 -5.91
CA LEU A 163 -4.36 16.61 -6.56
C LEU A 163 -4.01 16.80 -8.05
N PRO A 164 -4.99 16.69 -8.97
CA PRO A 164 -4.83 17.04 -10.38
C PRO A 164 -4.23 18.45 -10.56
N ALA A 165 -3.43 18.65 -11.61
CA ALA A 165 -2.68 19.89 -11.81
C ALA A 165 -3.59 21.13 -11.98
N ASP A 166 -4.77 20.94 -12.57
CA ASP A 166 -5.82 21.96 -12.75
C ASP A 166 -6.55 22.32 -11.45
N GLU A 167 -6.46 21.47 -10.42
CA GLU A 167 -7.05 21.70 -9.10
C GLU A 167 -6.05 22.28 -8.10
N ARG A 168 -4.78 22.43 -8.49
CA ARG A 168 -3.74 23.05 -7.66
C ARG A 168 -3.83 24.56 -7.79
N PRO A 169 -3.90 25.29 -6.67
CA PRO A 169 -3.77 26.75 -6.68
C PRO A 169 -2.44 27.14 -7.34
N ALA A 170 -2.45 28.22 -8.12
CA ALA A 170 -1.21 28.73 -8.72
C ALA A 170 -0.17 28.99 -7.62
N GLU A 171 1.05 28.49 -7.81
CA GLU A 171 2.16 28.79 -6.90
C GLU A 171 2.36 30.32 -6.89
N GLN A 172 2.15 30.95 -5.72
CA GLN A 172 2.49 32.35 -5.46
C GLN A 172 3.91 32.44 -4.89
#